data_AF-A0A429FB44-F1
#
_entry.id   AF-A0A429FB44-F1
#
_cell.length_a   1.000
_cell.length_b   1.000
_cell.length_c   1.000
_cell.angle_alpha   90.00
_cell.angle_beta   90.00
_cell.angle_gamma   90.00
#
_symmetry.space_group_name_H-M   'P 1'
#
loop_
_entity.id
_entity.type
_entity.pdbx_description
1 polymer ?
#
loop_
_entity_poly.entity_id
_entity_poly.type
_entity_poly.pdbx_seq_one_letter_code
_entity_poly.pdbx_strand_id
1 'polypeptide(L)'
;MALVKQMDTPPLFCDGTEYAAGLVRRLLGQMIGDTVGLFGTADFAVSLSGSAVTVAPGRGAIPSGATESGVYLVESTEATALTLDPADSTRDRTDRLVAYAVPPVTGADTGKWFMEIRKGTPAATPVPPETPNAYVVWDFAVPAASKGVNPSGFDKRFVGGQQMIAGPTITSTERPARGRPGQIWSDGTTGQLWLWNGSAWIGATDPTLPRGWVGEVKRTTEDTFTSPVLLERLTLSLSASRRYKVTFSAQHHAAGFGPPNGSADIRLAAGTSVSLSSPVIKTTGILKNNATRQTFEMVTTFTVPTSGTYSLGLTANGFDNPALTFSGGNGRILMVEDIGAL
;
A
#
# COMPACT_ATOMS: atom_id res chain seq x y z
N MET A 1 -33.16 -17.69 18.61
CA MET A 1 -31.70 -17.75 18.39
C MET A 1 -31.41 -16.63 17.39
N ALA A 2 -30.69 -15.58 17.80
CA ALA A 2 -30.45 -14.43 16.94
C ALA A 2 -29.71 -14.89 15.67
N LEU A 3 -30.20 -14.46 14.49
CA LEU A 3 -29.57 -14.81 13.23
C LEU A 3 -28.29 -13.98 13.11
N VAL A 4 -27.14 -14.65 13.14
CA VAL A 4 -25.82 -14.03 12.99
C VAL A 4 -25.31 -14.38 11.58
N LYS A 5 -25.10 -13.37 10.73
CA LYS A 5 -24.40 -13.57 9.46
C LYS A 5 -22.94 -13.19 9.63
N GLN A 6 -22.05 -14.18 9.49
CA GLN A 6 -20.61 -13.98 9.45
C GLN A 6 -20.24 -13.40 8.08
N MET A 7 -19.36 -12.40 8.08
CA MET A 7 -18.77 -11.86 6.86
C MET A 7 -17.25 -11.97 6.95
N ASP A 8 -16.65 -12.49 5.88
CA ASP A 8 -15.21 -12.66 5.79
C ASP A 8 -14.62 -11.41 5.15
N THR A 9 -13.91 -10.61 5.96
CA THR A 9 -13.04 -9.57 5.44
C THR A 9 -11.60 -10.02 5.69
N PRO A 10 -10.77 -10.20 4.65
CA PRO A 10 -9.39 -10.61 4.88
C PRO A 10 -8.69 -9.59 5.77
N PRO A 11 -7.88 -10.02 6.75
CA PRO A 11 -7.16 -9.10 7.62
C PRO A 11 -6.25 -8.21 6.77
N LEU A 12 -6.39 -6.88 6.91
CA LEU A 12 -5.51 -5.91 6.26
C LEU A 12 -4.05 -6.08 6.73
N PHE A 13 -3.84 -6.65 7.92
CA PHE A 13 -2.55 -6.93 8.52
C PHE A 13 -2.57 -8.28 9.27
N CYS A 14 -1.58 -9.12 9.01
CA CYS A 14 -1.30 -10.35 9.75
C CYS A 14 0.07 -10.19 10.42
N ASP A 15 0.18 -10.51 11.71
CA ASP A 15 1.46 -10.63 12.41
C ASP A 15 1.41 -11.80 13.41
N GLY A 16 2.54 -12.44 13.65
CA GLY A 16 2.73 -13.47 14.68
C GLY A 16 2.86 -12.90 16.09
N THR A 17 2.81 -11.57 16.25
CA THR A 17 2.80 -10.88 17.55
C THR A 17 1.61 -9.93 17.67
N GLU A 18 0.97 -9.92 18.84
CA GLU A 18 -0.25 -9.15 19.13
C GLU A 18 -0.05 -7.61 18.99
N TYR A 19 1.20 -7.15 19.08
CA TYR A 19 1.54 -5.74 19.25
C TYR A 19 1.56 -4.91 17.95
N ALA A 20 2.08 -5.43 16.84
CA ALA A 20 2.22 -4.62 15.62
C ALA A 20 0.86 -4.33 14.97
N ALA A 21 -0.01 -5.35 14.87
CA ALA A 21 -1.35 -5.19 14.31
C ALA A 21 -2.23 -4.27 15.17
N GLY A 22 -2.14 -4.37 16.50
CA GLY A 22 -2.85 -3.47 17.43
C GLY A 22 -2.38 -2.02 17.35
N LEU A 23 -1.08 -1.76 17.16
CA LEU A 23 -0.54 -0.41 16.98
C LEU A 23 -1.01 0.24 15.68
N VAL A 24 -1.03 -0.51 14.57
CA VAL A 24 -1.51 0.00 13.28
C VAL A 24 -3.02 0.25 13.30
N ARG A 25 -3.82 -0.58 13.99
CA ARG A 25 -5.25 -0.31 14.21
C ARG A 25 -5.49 0.94 15.04
N ARG A 26 -4.67 1.19 16.07
CA ARG A 26 -4.71 2.45 16.83
C ARG A 26 -4.30 3.65 15.99
N LEU A 27 -3.31 3.51 15.11
CA LEU A 27 -2.93 4.56 14.16
C LEU A 27 -4.08 4.85 13.17
N LEU A 28 -4.74 3.83 12.63
CA LEU A 28 -5.93 3.98 11.79
C LEU A 28 -7.10 4.61 12.56
N GLY A 29 -7.31 4.20 13.81
CA GLY A 29 -8.24 4.85 14.73
C GLY A 29 -7.96 6.34 14.85
N GLN A 30 -6.71 6.73 15.15
CA GLN A 30 -6.31 8.13 15.21
C GLN A 30 -6.44 8.87 13.87
N MET A 31 -6.21 8.20 12.73
CA MET A 31 -6.39 8.79 11.40
C MET A 31 -7.86 9.05 11.06
N ILE A 32 -8.75 8.18 11.56
CA ILE A 32 -10.21 8.29 11.40
C ILE A 32 -10.83 9.08 12.58
N GLY A 33 -10.03 9.53 13.54
CA GLY A 33 -10.44 10.37 14.68
C GLY A 33 -11.13 9.61 15.83
N ASP A 34 -10.80 8.33 16.03
CA ASP A 34 -11.52 7.38 16.89
C ASP A 34 -13.00 7.24 16.51
N THR A 35 -13.34 7.66 15.29
CA THR A 35 -14.71 7.72 14.82
C THR A 35 -15.16 6.37 14.28
N VAL A 36 -16.30 5.90 14.78
CA VAL A 36 -17.01 4.74 14.26
C VAL A 36 -18.07 5.23 13.26
N GLY A 37 -18.20 4.55 12.12
CA GLY A 37 -19.07 5.08 11.07
C GLY A 37 -19.00 4.35 9.73
N LEU A 38 -19.65 4.95 8.72
CA LEU A 38 -19.77 4.40 7.37
C LEU A 38 -19.14 5.31 6.33
N PHE A 39 -18.57 4.74 5.28
CA PHE A 39 -17.88 5.52 4.24
C PHE A 39 -18.84 6.20 3.26
N GLY A 40 -20.02 5.61 3.03
CA GLY A 40 -21.05 6.11 2.14
C GLY A 40 -22.42 6.19 2.82
N THR A 41 -23.28 7.07 2.31
CA THR A 41 -24.67 7.21 2.80
C THR A 41 -25.54 6.00 2.46
N ALA A 42 -25.20 5.27 1.39
CA ALA A 42 -25.86 4.04 0.98
C ALA A 42 -25.27 2.78 1.66
N ASP A 43 -24.10 2.89 2.30
CA ASP A 43 -23.45 1.73 2.92
C ASP A 43 -24.32 1.19 4.06
N PHE A 44 -24.53 -0.13 4.06
CA PHE A 44 -25.39 -0.82 5.02
C PHE A 44 -26.79 -0.21 5.17
N ALA A 45 -27.34 0.37 4.09
CA ALA A 45 -28.72 0.84 4.09
C ALA A 45 -29.67 -0.31 4.40
N VAL A 46 -30.63 -0.08 5.29
CA VAL A 46 -31.58 -1.10 5.75
C VAL A 46 -32.92 -0.89 5.06
N SER A 47 -33.46 -1.96 4.48
CA SER A 47 -34.85 -2.06 4.07
C SER A 47 -35.58 -3.10 4.91
N LEU A 48 -36.85 -2.80 5.23
CA LEU A 48 -37.71 -3.62 6.07
C LEU A 48 -39.00 -3.93 5.31
N SER A 49 -39.34 -5.22 5.22
CA SER A 49 -40.57 -5.71 4.61
C SER A 49 -41.21 -6.77 5.50
N GLY A 50 -42.20 -6.38 6.30
CA GLY A 50 -42.76 -7.24 7.35
C GLY A 50 -41.70 -7.53 8.42
N SER A 51 -41.37 -8.81 8.63
CA SER A 51 -40.28 -9.24 9.51
C SER A 51 -38.95 -9.43 8.78
N ALA A 52 -38.92 -9.36 7.45
CA ALA A 52 -37.71 -9.51 6.67
C ALA A 52 -36.93 -8.20 6.65
N VAL A 53 -35.66 -8.26 7.06
CA VAL A 53 -34.71 -7.15 7.08
C VAL A 53 -33.66 -7.43 6.01
N THR A 54 -33.44 -6.50 5.09
CA THR A 54 -32.33 -6.59 4.13
C THR A 54 -31.39 -5.42 4.36
N VAL A 55 -30.12 -5.73 4.53
CA VAL A 55 -29.04 -4.74 4.66
C VAL A 55 -28.26 -4.74 3.36
N ALA A 56 -28.14 -3.58 2.73
CA ALA A 56 -27.37 -3.41 1.50
C ALA A 56 -25.87 -3.69 1.72
N PRO A 57 -25.13 -4.03 0.65
CA PRO A 57 -23.66 -4.00 0.68
C PRO A 57 -23.14 -2.66 1.20
N GLY A 58 -21.91 -2.65 1.70
CA GLY A 58 -21.30 -1.41 2.15
C GLY A 58 -20.01 -1.58 2.92
N ARG A 59 -19.44 -0.45 3.32
CA ARG A 59 -18.17 -0.37 4.04
C ARG A 59 -18.30 0.49 5.28
N GLY A 60 -17.56 0.15 6.32
CA GLY A 60 -17.53 0.95 7.55
C GLY A 60 -16.27 0.75 8.37
N ALA A 61 -16.05 1.66 9.33
CA ALA A 61 -15.15 1.42 10.45
C ALA A 61 -16.00 1.11 11.68
N ILE A 62 -15.92 -0.12 12.17
CA ILE A 62 -16.72 -0.61 13.30
C ILE A 62 -15.82 -0.89 14.51
N PRO A 63 -16.34 -0.81 15.75
CA PRO A 63 -15.54 -1.04 16.94
C PRO A 63 -15.33 -2.54 17.16
N SER A 64 -14.29 -2.85 17.92
CA SER A 64 -14.05 -4.21 18.42
C SER A 64 -14.44 -4.34 19.88
N GLY A 65 -14.90 -5.53 20.25
CA GLY A 65 -15.25 -5.89 21.63
C GLY A 65 -14.08 -5.85 22.63
N ALA A 66 -12.83 -5.92 22.15
CA ALA A 66 -11.64 -5.98 22.99
C ALA A 66 -11.14 -4.56 23.33
N THR A 67 -10.80 -4.35 24.61
CA THR A 67 -10.45 -3.06 25.24
C THR A 67 -9.25 -2.33 24.62
N GLU A 68 -8.53 -2.92 23.67
CA GLU A 68 -7.29 -2.34 23.10
C GLU A 68 -7.24 -2.34 21.56
N SER A 69 -8.32 -2.70 20.85
CA SER A 69 -8.22 -3.10 19.44
C SER A 69 -8.52 -2.02 18.39
N GLY A 70 -8.88 -0.79 18.80
CA GLY A 70 -9.21 0.29 17.86
C GLY A 70 -10.44 -0.02 16.98
N VAL A 71 -10.46 0.53 15.77
CA VAL A 71 -11.53 0.29 14.77
C VAL A 71 -11.10 -0.74 13.72
N TYR A 72 -12.07 -1.47 13.18
CA TYR A 72 -11.90 -2.41 12.07
C TYR A 72 -12.57 -1.86 10.83
N LEU A 73 -11.82 -1.80 9.74
CA LEU A 73 -12.39 -1.55 8.42
C LEU A 73 -13.06 -2.84 7.93
N VAL A 74 -14.35 -2.74 7.65
CA VAL A 74 -15.16 -3.86 7.21
C VAL A 74 -15.83 -3.56 5.89
N GLU A 75 -16.04 -4.61 5.11
CA GLU A 75 -16.75 -4.56 3.86
C GLU A 75 -17.71 -5.74 3.76
N SER A 76 -18.91 -5.47 3.27
CA SER A 76 -19.84 -6.45 2.75
C SER A 76 -20.06 -6.17 1.28
N THR A 77 -19.78 -7.16 0.43
CA THR A 77 -19.98 -7.07 -1.02
C THR A 77 -21.37 -7.50 -1.46
N GLU A 78 -22.16 -8.09 -0.55
CA GLU A 78 -23.47 -8.66 -0.84
C GLU A 78 -24.53 -8.21 0.17
N ALA A 79 -25.79 -8.21 -0.27
CA ALA A 79 -26.89 -7.92 0.62
C ALA A 79 -27.02 -9.00 1.72
N THR A 80 -27.30 -8.55 2.93
CA THR A 80 -27.47 -9.41 4.10
C THR A 80 -28.94 -9.45 4.48
N ALA A 81 -29.56 -10.62 4.28
CA ALA A 81 -30.91 -10.90 4.74
C ALA A 81 -30.88 -11.37 6.20
N LEU A 82 -31.68 -10.72 7.03
CA LEU A 82 -31.91 -11.01 8.44
C LEU A 82 -33.43 -11.04 8.69
N THR A 83 -33.85 -11.60 9.82
CA THR A 83 -35.27 -11.70 10.15
C THR A 83 -35.49 -11.26 11.59
N LEU A 84 -36.50 -10.41 11.80
CA LEU A 84 -36.98 -10.08 13.14
C LEU A 84 -37.67 -11.29 13.77
N ASP A 85 -37.38 -11.54 15.05
CA ASP A 85 -38.13 -12.50 15.84
C ASP A 85 -39.64 -12.16 15.84
N PRO A 86 -40.54 -13.15 15.96
CA PRO A 86 -41.98 -12.88 16.09
C PRO A 86 -42.29 -11.88 17.20
N ALA A 87 -43.27 -11.00 16.97
CA ALA A 87 -43.74 -10.05 17.97
C ALA A 87 -44.24 -10.75 19.25
N ASP A 88 -44.09 -10.10 20.40
CA ASP A 88 -44.74 -10.57 21.62
C ASP A 88 -46.26 -10.41 21.50
N SER A 89 -47.04 -11.26 22.17
CA SER A 89 -48.50 -11.23 22.03
C SER A 89 -49.14 -9.98 22.63
N THR A 90 -48.50 -9.35 23.64
CA THR A 90 -49.13 -8.33 24.49
C THR A 90 -48.34 -7.03 24.62
N ARG A 91 -47.01 -7.05 24.45
CA ARG A 91 -46.16 -5.88 24.68
C ARG A 91 -45.29 -5.56 23.48
N ASP A 92 -45.06 -4.27 23.27
CA ASP A 92 -44.12 -3.81 22.24
C ASP A 92 -42.68 -4.09 22.69
N ARG A 93 -41.74 -4.11 21.75
CA ARG A 93 -40.31 -4.10 22.04
C ARG A 93 -39.54 -3.29 20.99
N THR A 94 -38.28 -2.98 21.30
CA THR A 94 -37.35 -2.38 20.34
C THR A 94 -36.19 -3.34 20.10
N ASP A 95 -36.07 -3.84 18.88
CA ASP A 95 -34.94 -4.68 18.46
C ASP A 95 -33.87 -3.78 17.81
N ARG A 96 -32.61 -4.22 17.77
CA ARG A 96 -31.49 -3.38 17.31
C ARG A 96 -30.55 -4.14 16.40
N LEU A 97 -30.32 -3.61 15.21
CA LEU A 97 -29.28 -4.09 14.28
C LEU A 97 -27.92 -3.50 14.68
N VAL A 98 -26.95 -4.38 14.89
CA VAL A 98 -25.57 -3.99 15.17
C VAL A 98 -24.57 -4.63 14.25
N ALA A 99 -23.44 -3.95 14.05
CA ALA A 99 -22.24 -4.49 13.44
C ALA A 99 -21.08 -4.44 14.45
N TYR A 100 -20.35 -5.55 14.60
CA TYR A 100 -19.19 -5.63 15.49
C TYR A 100 -18.11 -6.55 14.94
N ALA A 101 -16.85 -6.25 15.27
CA ALA A 101 -15.70 -7.06 14.90
C ALA A 101 -15.23 -7.93 16.08
N VAL A 102 -14.97 -9.21 15.78
CA VAL A 102 -14.30 -10.14 16.68
C VAL A 102 -12.86 -10.30 16.18
N PRO A 103 -11.86 -9.86 16.97
CA PRO A 103 -10.46 -9.98 16.59
C PRO A 103 -10.06 -11.47 16.50
N PRO A 104 -9.05 -11.82 15.68
CA PRO A 104 -8.47 -13.15 15.74
C PRO A 104 -7.85 -13.37 17.13
N VAL A 105 -8.11 -14.53 17.74
CA VAL A 105 -7.58 -14.87 19.07
C VAL A 105 -6.14 -15.37 18.96
N THR A 106 -5.82 -16.03 17.85
CA THR A 106 -4.49 -16.56 17.53
C THR A 106 -4.05 -16.14 16.13
N GLY A 107 -2.76 -16.26 15.82
CA GLY A 107 -2.23 -15.98 14.47
C GLY A 107 -2.73 -16.94 13.37
N ALA A 108 -3.40 -18.04 13.76
CA ALA A 108 -4.07 -18.95 12.83
C ALA A 108 -5.54 -18.58 12.56
N ASP A 109 -6.11 -17.70 13.39
CA ASP A 109 -7.49 -17.24 13.23
C ASP A 109 -7.56 -16.07 12.26
N THR A 110 -8.64 -16.02 11.48
CA THR A 110 -8.99 -14.82 10.73
C THR A 110 -9.87 -13.92 11.60
N GLY A 111 -9.59 -12.61 11.58
CA GLY A 111 -10.51 -11.64 12.14
C GLY A 111 -11.85 -11.71 11.40
N LYS A 112 -12.94 -11.68 12.15
CA LYS A 112 -14.30 -11.78 11.60
C LYS A 112 -15.12 -10.60 12.05
N TRP A 113 -16.12 -10.24 11.26
CA TRP A 113 -17.12 -9.30 11.71
C TRP A 113 -18.52 -9.84 11.43
N PHE A 114 -19.45 -9.32 12.21
CA PHE A 114 -20.80 -9.83 12.29
C PHE A 114 -21.80 -8.69 12.16
N MET A 115 -22.93 -9.03 11.56
CA MET A 115 -24.12 -8.21 11.61
C MET A 115 -25.26 -9.03 12.21
N GLU A 116 -25.91 -8.47 13.22
CA GLU A 116 -26.85 -9.20 14.07
C GLU A 116 -27.99 -8.29 14.55
N ILE A 117 -29.21 -8.84 14.60
CA ILE A 117 -30.33 -8.20 15.28
C ILE A 117 -30.37 -8.70 16.73
N ARG A 118 -30.12 -7.79 17.67
CA ARG A 118 -30.32 -8.03 19.10
C ARG A 118 -31.76 -7.72 19.47
N LYS A 119 -32.42 -8.71 20.06
CA LYS A 119 -33.82 -8.60 20.49
C LYS A 119 -33.95 -7.75 21.75
N GLY A 120 -34.91 -6.84 21.78
CA GLY A 120 -35.28 -6.11 22.99
C GLY A 120 -36.19 -6.90 23.92
N THR A 121 -36.31 -6.42 25.16
CA THR A 121 -37.27 -6.99 26.13
C THR A 121 -38.66 -6.36 25.92
N PRO A 122 -39.73 -7.16 25.78
CA PRO A 122 -41.09 -6.62 25.70
C PRO A 122 -41.49 -5.84 26.95
N ALA A 123 -41.93 -4.60 26.78
CA ALA A 123 -42.27 -3.70 27.87
C ALA A 123 -43.38 -2.71 27.47
N ALA A 124 -44.04 -2.12 28.47
CA ALA A 124 -45.01 -1.04 28.23
C ALA A 124 -44.34 0.21 27.63
N THR A 125 -43.08 0.45 27.99
CA THR A 125 -42.20 1.45 27.39
C THR A 125 -40.96 0.73 26.88
N PRO A 126 -40.96 0.29 25.61
CA PRO A 126 -39.81 -0.40 25.03
C PRO A 126 -38.54 0.42 25.10
N VAL A 127 -37.43 -0.24 25.45
CA VAL A 127 -36.09 0.35 25.41
C VAL A 127 -35.23 -0.53 24.50
N PRO A 128 -34.41 0.07 23.61
CA PRO A 128 -33.46 -0.70 22.81
C PRO A 128 -32.46 -1.46 23.69
N PRO A 129 -31.99 -2.66 23.27
CA PRO A 129 -30.98 -3.41 24.02
C PRO A 129 -29.63 -2.67 24.06
N GLU A 130 -28.88 -2.88 25.14
CA GLU A 130 -27.53 -2.36 25.29
C GLU A 130 -26.56 -3.06 24.32
N THR A 131 -25.65 -2.26 23.78
CA THR A 131 -24.74 -2.69 22.70
C THR A 131 -23.32 -2.22 22.96
N PRO A 132 -22.67 -2.68 24.04
CA PRO A 132 -21.28 -2.35 24.30
C PRO A 132 -20.42 -2.83 23.13
N ASN A 133 -19.53 -1.95 22.67
CA ASN A 133 -18.53 -2.22 21.64
C ASN A 133 -19.10 -2.70 20.29
N ALA A 134 -20.25 -2.14 19.88
CA ALA A 134 -20.82 -2.40 18.57
C ALA A 134 -21.27 -1.10 17.90
N TYR A 135 -21.20 -1.07 16.57
CA TYR A 135 -21.80 -0.03 15.77
C TYR A 135 -23.31 -0.28 15.62
N VAL A 136 -24.14 0.70 15.95
CA VAL A 136 -25.60 0.55 15.87
C VAL A 136 -26.08 1.04 14.50
N VAL A 137 -26.54 0.12 13.67
CA VAL A 137 -26.99 0.46 12.31
C VAL A 137 -28.44 0.96 12.33
N TRP A 138 -29.33 0.30 13.07
CA TRP A 138 -30.77 0.54 12.97
C TRP A 138 -31.51 0.08 14.22
N ASP A 139 -32.56 0.82 14.61
CA ASP A 139 -33.51 0.40 15.64
C ASP A 139 -34.85 0.02 15.01
N PHE A 140 -35.39 -1.12 15.39
CA PHE A 140 -36.70 -1.61 14.94
C PHE A 140 -37.72 -1.48 16.06
N ALA A 141 -38.78 -0.71 15.83
CA ALA A 141 -39.96 -0.78 16.68
C ALA A 141 -40.78 -2.01 16.26
N VAL A 142 -40.96 -2.95 17.19
CA VAL A 142 -41.72 -4.19 16.97
C VAL A 142 -42.97 -4.14 17.86
N PRO A 143 -44.13 -3.74 17.31
CA PRO A 143 -45.38 -3.68 18.06
C PRO A 143 -45.83 -5.07 18.51
N ALA A 144 -46.58 -5.13 19.61
CA ALA A 144 -47.23 -6.35 20.04
C ALA A 144 -48.13 -6.92 18.92
N ALA A 145 -48.20 -8.24 18.79
CA ALA A 145 -49.02 -8.91 17.78
C ALA A 145 -50.50 -8.52 17.88
N SER A 146 -51.00 -8.30 19.11
CA SER A 146 -52.37 -7.83 19.38
C SER A 146 -52.71 -6.48 18.77
N LYS A 147 -51.71 -5.66 18.41
CA LYS A 147 -51.94 -4.35 17.77
C LYS A 147 -52.13 -4.47 16.26
N GLY A 148 -51.75 -5.59 15.63
CA GLY A 148 -51.87 -5.79 14.19
C GLY A 148 -51.03 -4.83 13.34
N VAL A 149 -50.02 -4.19 13.93
CA VAL A 149 -49.16 -3.20 13.26
C VAL A 149 -47.84 -3.86 12.84
N ASN A 150 -47.40 -3.56 11.62
CA ASN A 150 -46.11 -4.04 11.11
C ASN A 150 -44.93 -3.37 11.83
N PRO A 151 -43.78 -4.05 11.93
CA PRO A 151 -42.55 -3.44 12.42
C PRO A 151 -42.17 -2.18 11.62
N SER A 152 -41.56 -1.21 12.29
CA SER A 152 -41.03 0.01 11.68
C SER A 152 -39.61 0.28 12.16
N GLY A 153 -38.95 1.27 11.56
CA GLY A 153 -37.51 1.43 11.67
C GLY A 153 -37.04 2.87 11.85
N PHE A 154 -35.94 3.03 12.57
CA PHE A 154 -35.23 4.29 12.72
C PHE A 154 -33.75 4.09 12.36
N ASP A 155 -33.28 4.86 11.38
CA ASP A 155 -31.87 4.86 10.98
C ASP A 155 -31.01 5.41 12.12
N LYS A 156 -29.98 4.65 12.50
CA LYS A 156 -29.02 5.04 13.54
C LYS A 156 -27.62 5.30 13.00
N ARG A 157 -27.36 5.01 11.72
CA ARG A 157 -26.04 5.10 11.08
C ARG A 157 -25.36 6.47 11.20
N PHE A 158 -26.11 7.54 11.48
CA PHE A 158 -25.59 8.90 11.51
C PHE A 158 -26.02 9.67 12.77
N VAL A 159 -26.22 8.96 13.90
CA VAL A 159 -26.74 9.53 15.15
C VAL A 159 -25.82 9.20 16.34
N GLY A 160 -25.73 10.10 17.31
CA GLY A 160 -25.15 9.78 18.63
C GLY A 160 -23.65 9.48 18.63
N GLY A 161 -22.85 10.27 17.90
CA GLY A 161 -21.40 10.09 17.79
C GLY A 161 -20.95 9.14 16.68
N GLN A 162 -21.90 8.49 16.00
CA GLN A 162 -21.66 7.79 14.73
C GLN A 162 -21.65 8.79 13.59
N GLN A 163 -20.64 8.70 12.72
CA GLN A 163 -20.46 9.68 11.66
C GLN A 163 -20.38 9.01 10.29
N MET A 164 -20.66 9.79 9.26
CA MET A 164 -20.12 9.47 7.95
C MET A 164 -18.62 9.62 8.04
N ILE A 165 -17.89 8.54 7.83
CA ILE A 165 -16.44 8.56 7.63
C ILE A 165 -16.22 9.12 6.23
N ALA A 166 -16.37 10.43 6.12
CA ALA A 166 -15.60 11.14 5.13
C ALA A 166 -14.14 10.94 5.55
N GLY A 167 -13.27 10.51 4.63
CA GLY A 167 -11.85 10.81 4.80
C GLY A 167 -11.71 12.31 5.11
N PRO A 168 -10.60 12.78 5.71
CA PRO A 168 -10.43 14.20 5.98
C PRO A 168 -10.52 14.99 4.67
N THR A 169 -11.74 15.42 4.31
CA THR A 169 -12.00 16.27 3.16
C THR A 169 -11.86 17.67 3.70
N ILE A 170 -10.63 18.14 3.71
CA ILE A 170 -10.41 19.57 3.69
C ILE A 170 -10.97 20.01 2.33
N THR A 171 -12.16 20.61 2.33
CA THR A 171 -12.80 21.16 1.13
C THR A 171 -12.09 22.42 0.61
N SER A 172 -10.96 22.81 1.22
CA SER A 172 -10.11 23.85 0.64
C SER A 172 -9.29 23.28 -0.50
N THR A 173 -9.36 23.99 -1.63
CA THR A 173 -8.37 23.90 -2.72
C THR A 173 -6.99 24.32 -2.24
N GLU A 174 -6.89 25.01 -1.11
CA GLU A 174 -5.64 25.40 -0.49
C GLU A 174 -5.09 24.27 0.39
N ARG A 175 -3.78 24.09 0.27
CA ARG A 175 -3.03 23.13 1.06
C ARG A 175 -3.05 23.53 2.55
N PRO A 176 -3.18 22.58 3.50
CA PRO A 176 -3.12 22.91 4.93
C PRO A 176 -1.82 23.62 5.29
N ALA A 177 -1.87 24.70 6.07
CA ALA A 177 -0.66 25.45 6.41
C ALA A 177 0.38 24.64 7.21
N ARG A 178 -0.07 23.58 7.90
CA ARG A 178 0.77 22.64 8.66
C ARG A 178 0.21 21.22 8.56
N GLY A 179 1.10 20.24 8.58
CA GLY A 179 0.76 18.82 8.68
C GLY A 179 1.52 18.12 9.81
N ARG A 180 1.30 16.81 9.96
CA ARG A 180 2.11 15.91 10.79
C ARG A 180 3.10 15.16 9.88
N PRO A 181 4.34 14.86 10.31
CA PRO A 181 5.27 14.07 9.51
C PRO A 181 4.60 12.77 8.99
N GLY A 182 4.70 12.52 7.69
CA GLY A 182 4.07 11.37 7.04
C GLY A 182 2.61 11.57 6.62
N GLN A 183 1.98 12.71 6.95
CA GLN A 183 0.62 13.02 6.51
C GLN A 183 0.58 13.23 5.00
N ILE A 184 -0.45 12.68 4.34
CA ILE A 184 -0.68 12.80 2.90
C ILE A 184 -1.85 13.76 2.65
N TRP A 185 -1.70 14.65 1.68
CA TRP A 185 -2.75 15.52 1.17
C TRP A 185 -2.89 15.31 -0.34
N SER A 186 -4.12 15.18 -0.82
CA SER A 186 -4.41 15.12 -2.25
C SER A 186 -5.02 16.45 -2.68
N ASP A 187 -4.41 17.08 -3.68
CA ASP A 187 -4.98 18.26 -4.31
C ASP A 187 -6.18 17.85 -5.17
N GLY A 188 -7.38 18.27 -4.78
CA GLY A 188 -8.61 17.96 -5.51
C GLY A 188 -8.72 18.65 -6.88
N THR A 189 -7.91 19.69 -7.15
CA THR A 189 -7.92 20.44 -8.42
C THR A 189 -6.91 19.88 -9.40
N THR A 190 -5.70 19.55 -8.93
CA THR A 190 -4.61 19.04 -9.80
C THR A 190 -4.47 17.53 -9.80
N GLY A 191 -5.11 16.82 -8.85
CA GLY A 191 -4.94 15.38 -8.64
C GLY A 191 -3.57 14.98 -8.07
N GLN A 192 -2.74 15.95 -7.68
CA GLN A 192 -1.41 15.69 -7.16
C GLN A 192 -1.44 15.28 -5.69
N LEU A 193 -0.63 14.29 -5.34
CA LEU A 193 -0.41 13.87 -3.96
C LEU A 193 0.76 14.67 -3.37
N TRP A 194 0.65 15.00 -2.08
CA TRP A 194 1.65 15.72 -1.30
C TRP A 194 1.85 15.02 0.04
N LEU A 195 3.08 14.97 0.54
CA LEU A 195 3.48 14.41 1.83
C LEU A 195 4.02 15.53 2.73
N TRP A 196 3.63 15.58 3.99
CA TRP A 196 4.25 16.48 4.96
C TRP A 196 5.51 15.85 5.55
N ASN A 197 6.68 16.46 5.35
CA ASN A 197 7.97 15.92 5.83
C ASN A 197 8.34 16.36 7.26
N GLY A 198 7.45 17.10 7.94
CA GLY A 198 7.69 17.70 9.26
C GLY A 198 7.94 19.21 9.22
N SER A 199 8.28 19.77 8.05
CA SER A 199 8.54 21.21 7.87
C SER A 199 7.76 21.83 6.72
N ALA A 200 7.47 21.06 5.67
CA ALA A 200 6.72 21.50 4.51
C ALA A 200 5.97 20.35 3.86
N TRP A 201 4.99 20.69 3.03
CA TRP A 201 4.37 19.76 2.09
C TRP A 201 5.24 19.65 0.85
N ILE A 202 5.78 18.46 0.65
CA ILE A 202 6.53 18.07 -0.55
C ILE A 202 5.62 17.25 -1.45
N GLY A 203 5.75 17.33 -2.76
CA GLY A 203 4.94 16.50 -3.65
C GLY A 203 5.27 15.01 -3.43
N ALA A 204 4.30 14.11 -3.43
CA ALA A 204 4.59 12.69 -3.59
C ALA A 204 5.12 12.38 -5.01
N THR A 205 4.82 13.26 -5.97
CA THR A 205 5.44 13.33 -7.30
C THR A 205 6.61 14.33 -7.37
N ASP A 206 7.09 14.80 -6.22
CA ASP A 206 8.14 15.83 -6.15
C ASP A 206 9.36 15.36 -6.95
N PRO A 207 9.75 16.14 -7.99
CA PRO A 207 10.92 15.80 -8.79
C PRO A 207 12.22 15.81 -7.96
N THR A 208 12.20 16.29 -6.72
CA THR A 208 13.35 16.31 -5.81
C THR A 208 13.56 15.03 -5.00
N LEU A 209 12.53 14.21 -4.80
CA LEU A 209 12.66 12.97 -4.04
C LEU A 209 13.29 11.86 -4.89
N PRO A 210 14.21 11.04 -4.34
CA PRO A 210 14.73 9.85 -5.00
C PRO A 210 13.58 8.94 -5.45
N ARG A 211 13.58 8.51 -6.72
CA ARG A 211 12.59 7.54 -7.23
C ARG A 211 13.06 6.09 -7.03
N GLY A 212 14.27 5.90 -6.52
CA GLY A 212 14.83 4.57 -6.27
C GLY A 212 15.21 3.88 -7.59
N TRP A 213 14.92 2.60 -7.71
CA TRP A 213 15.32 1.79 -8.86
C TRP A 213 14.62 2.20 -10.15
N VAL A 214 15.39 2.48 -11.21
CA VAL A 214 14.88 2.91 -12.53
C VAL A 214 15.01 1.80 -13.57
N GLY A 215 16.03 0.96 -13.43
CA GLY A 215 16.16 -0.24 -14.23
C GLY A 215 17.46 -0.99 -13.98
N GLU A 216 17.45 -2.24 -14.41
CA GLU A 216 18.61 -3.12 -14.34
C GLU A 216 18.71 -3.99 -15.59
N VAL A 217 19.92 -4.40 -15.91
CA VAL A 217 20.17 -5.53 -16.80
C VAL A 217 21.13 -6.48 -16.08
N LYS A 218 20.74 -7.76 -16.04
CA LYS A 218 21.56 -8.83 -15.50
C LYS A 218 21.88 -9.83 -16.61
N ARG A 219 23.14 -10.22 -16.70
CA ARG A 219 23.58 -11.24 -17.65
C ARG A 219 24.45 -12.29 -16.96
N THR A 220 24.24 -13.54 -17.34
CA THR A 220 24.93 -14.72 -16.77
C THR A 220 25.84 -15.40 -17.78
N THR A 221 26.04 -14.80 -18.96
CA THR A 221 26.98 -15.28 -19.97
C THR A 221 28.39 -14.85 -19.61
N GLU A 222 29.35 -15.75 -19.77
CA GLU A 222 30.77 -15.42 -19.70
C GLU A 222 31.23 -14.81 -21.03
N ASP A 223 31.94 -13.68 -20.99
CA ASP A 223 32.54 -13.07 -22.17
C ASP A 223 34.05 -12.91 -21.93
N THR A 224 34.85 -13.35 -22.91
CA THR A 224 36.32 -13.25 -22.94
C THR A 224 36.73 -12.48 -24.18
N PHE A 225 37.62 -11.51 -24.04
CA PHE A 225 37.99 -10.62 -25.14
C PHE A 225 39.43 -10.10 -25.03
N THR A 226 40.00 -9.78 -26.19
CA THR A 226 41.33 -9.21 -26.39
C THR A 226 41.28 -7.85 -27.09
N SER A 227 40.08 -7.31 -27.27
CA SER A 227 39.82 -6.00 -27.89
C SER A 227 38.58 -5.35 -27.26
N PRO A 228 38.34 -4.04 -27.48
CA PRO A 228 37.19 -3.36 -26.92
C PRO A 228 35.85 -3.98 -27.34
N VAL A 229 35.01 -4.35 -26.38
CA VAL A 229 33.65 -4.90 -26.61
C VAL A 229 32.60 -4.17 -25.78
N LEU A 230 31.36 -4.16 -26.26
CA LEU A 230 30.18 -3.71 -25.51
C LEU A 230 29.53 -4.93 -24.84
N LEU A 231 29.51 -4.96 -23.51
CA LEU A 231 29.11 -6.12 -22.71
C LEU A 231 27.63 -6.10 -22.34
N GLU A 232 27.16 -4.96 -21.79
CA GLU A 232 25.80 -4.79 -21.28
C GLU A 232 25.17 -3.54 -21.88
N ARG A 233 23.84 -3.57 -22.06
CA ARG A 233 23.06 -2.43 -22.53
C ARG A 233 21.76 -2.31 -21.73
N LEU A 234 21.47 -1.11 -21.28
CA LEU A 234 20.24 -0.78 -20.57
C LEU A 234 19.64 0.51 -21.16
N THR A 235 18.42 0.43 -21.69
CA THR A 235 17.72 1.58 -22.27
C THR A 235 16.61 2.04 -21.34
N LEU A 236 16.62 3.32 -20.95
CA LEU A 236 15.75 3.91 -19.94
C LEU A 236 15.27 5.29 -20.37
N SER A 237 14.15 5.74 -19.80
CA SER A 237 13.71 7.13 -19.89
C SER A 237 14.26 7.94 -18.72
N LEU A 238 15.07 8.97 -18.99
CA LEU A 238 15.71 9.82 -18.00
C LEU A 238 15.23 11.28 -18.13
N SER A 239 15.33 12.05 -17.06
CA SER A 239 14.91 13.46 -16.97
C SER A 239 16.09 14.38 -16.71
N ALA A 240 16.13 15.53 -17.39
CA ALA A 240 17.21 16.52 -17.25
C ALA A 240 17.29 17.18 -15.87
N SER A 241 16.19 17.18 -15.11
CA SER A 241 16.11 17.81 -13.79
C SER A 241 16.56 16.89 -12.65
N ARG A 242 17.23 15.77 -12.96
CA ARG A 242 17.46 14.68 -12.01
C ARG A 242 18.89 14.17 -12.01
N ARG A 243 19.28 13.60 -10.88
CA ARG A 243 20.57 12.96 -10.66
C ARG A 243 20.37 11.45 -10.55
N TYR A 244 21.21 10.72 -11.26
CA TYR A 244 21.17 9.27 -11.31
C TYR A 244 22.45 8.68 -10.74
N LYS A 245 22.35 7.52 -10.11
CA LYS A 245 23.48 6.67 -9.73
C LYS A 245 23.45 5.44 -10.61
N VAL A 246 24.58 5.12 -11.22
CA VAL A 246 24.76 3.85 -11.93
C VAL A 246 25.78 3.02 -11.18
N THR A 247 25.42 1.76 -10.96
CA THR A 247 26.30 0.75 -10.38
C THR A 247 26.48 -0.37 -11.38
N PHE A 248 27.73 -0.73 -11.65
CA PHE A 248 28.06 -1.96 -12.35
C PHE A 248 28.80 -2.88 -11.39
N SER A 249 28.34 -4.11 -11.25
CA SER A 249 28.97 -5.14 -10.42
C SER A 249 29.20 -6.40 -11.24
N ALA A 250 30.41 -6.93 -11.19
CA ALA A 250 30.78 -8.18 -11.85
C ALA A 250 31.96 -8.85 -11.17
N GLN A 251 32.27 -10.05 -11.64
CA GLN A 251 33.54 -10.71 -11.35
C GLN A 251 34.40 -10.80 -12.61
N HIS A 252 35.66 -10.42 -12.50
CA HIS A 252 36.64 -10.56 -13.58
C HIS A 252 37.81 -11.44 -13.15
N HIS A 253 38.47 -12.03 -14.14
CA HIS A 253 39.77 -12.68 -14.01
C HIS A 253 40.50 -12.61 -15.35
N ALA A 254 41.81 -12.85 -15.33
CA ALA A 254 42.60 -12.97 -16.54
C ALA A 254 43.57 -14.15 -16.37
N ALA A 255 43.60 -15.07 -17.34
CA ALA A 255 44.46 -16.24 -17.27
C ALA A 255 45.78 -15.97 -18.00
N GLY A 256 46.89 -15.81 -17.29
CA GLY A 256 48.24 -15.71 -17.87
C GLY A 256 49.30 -15.04 -17.00
N PHE A 257 50.56 -15.12 -17.44
CA PHE A 257 51.72 -14.46 -16.80
C PHE A 257 51.93 -13.08 -17.41
N GLY A 258 51.59 -12.01 -16.70
CA GLY A 258 51.81 -10.64 -17.18
C GLY A 258 51.15 -9.57 -16.31
N PRO A 259 51.61 -8.31 -16.38
CA PRO A 259 50.97 -7.21 -15.68
C PRO A 259 49.56 -6.99 -16.23
N PRO A 260 48.62 -6.55 -15.37
CA PRO A 260 47.27 -6.27 -15.80
C PRO A 260 47.21 -5.15 -16.80
N ASN A 261 46.52 -5.37 -17.91
CA ASN A 261 46.20 -4.30 -18.82
C ASN A 261 44.76 -4.52 -19.29
N GLY A 262 43.83 -3.84 -18.64
CA GLY A 262 42.45 -3.74 -19.10
C GLY A 262 41.71 -2.62 -18.39
N SER A 263 40.70 -2.07 -19.05
CA SER A 263 39.80 -1.07 -18.49
C SER A 263 38.36 -1.45 -18.77
N ALA A 264 37.44 -0.95 -17.96
CA ALA A 264 36.03 -0.92 -18.27
C ALA A 264 35.53 0.53 -18.20
N ASP A 265 34.56 0.85 -19.04
CA ASP A 265 33.94 2.16 -19.09
C ASP A 265 32.43 2.00 -19.02
N ILE A 266 31.79 2.85 -18.21
CA ILE A 266 30.36 3.11 -18.31
C ILE A 266 30.19 4.24 -19.33
N ARG A 267 29.42 3.94 -20.38
CA ARG A 267 29.09 4.86 -21.45
C ARG A 267 27.61 5.22 -21.41
N LEU A 268 27.32 6.45 -21.82
CA LEU A 268 25.97 6.98 -21.89
C LEU A 268 25.73 7.61 -23.26
N ALA A 269 24.63 7.25 -23.91
CA ALA A 269 24.20 7.84 -25.17
C ALA A 269 22.72 8.22 -25.10
N ALA A 270 22.37 9.35 -25.71
CA ALA A 270 20.98 9.69 -25.97
C ALA A 270 20.42 8.79 -27.08
N GLY A 271 19.16 8.37 -26.95
CA GLY A 271 18.49 7.45 -27.85
C GLY A 271 18.48 6.00 -27.35
N THR A 272 18.33 5.07 -28.29
CA THR A 272 18.10 3.63 -28.04
C THR A 272 19.34 2.76 -28.26
N SER A 273 20.48 3.38 -28.58
CA SER A 273 21.73 2.68 -28.85
C SER A 273 22.91 3.34 -28.15
N VAL A 274 23.84 2.50 -27.71
CA VAL A 274 25.14 2.87 -27.13
C VAL A 274 26.21 2.06 -27.86
N SER A 275 27.37 2.68 -28.11
CA SER A 275 28.47 2.13 -28.89
C SER A 275 29.83 2.37 -28.20
N LEU A 276 30.90 1.82 -28.77
CA LEU A 276 32.28 2.08 -28.35
C LEU A 276 32.73 3.54 -28.54
N SER A 277 32.00 4.32 -29.33
CA SER A 277 32.27 5.76 -29.53
C SER A 277 31.40 6.66 -28.65
N SER A 278 30.42 6.11 -27.93
CA SER A 278 29.58 6.89 -27.01
C SER A 278 30.40 7.50 -25.88
N PRO A 279 30.02 8.69 -25.37
CA PRO A 279 30.70 9.35 -24.25
C PRO A 279 30.88 8.44 -23.03
N VAL A 280 32.07 8.48 -22.44
CA VAL A 280 32.40 7.77 -21.20
C VAL A 280 32.04 8.65 -20.01
N ILE A 281 31.21 8.15 -19.10
CA ILE A 281 30.85 8.85 -17.85
C ILE A 281 31.61 8.33 -16.63
N LYS A 282 32.23 7.14 -16.76
CA LYS A 282 33.15 6.59 -15.77
C LYS A 282 34.08 5.59 -16.43
N THR A 283 35.38 5.76 -16.23
CA THR A 283 36.39 4.75 -16.55
C THR A 283 36.85 4.09 -15.25
N THR A 284 37.12 2.80 -15.31
CA THR A 284 37.88 2.13 -14.24
C THR A 284 39.31 2.61 -14.23
N GLY A 285 39.95 2.47 -13.07
CA GLY A 285 41.40 2.29 -13.10
C GLY A 285 41.79 0.99 -13.83
N ILE A 286 43.06 0.62 -13.71
CA ILE A 286 43.57 -0.63 -14.29
C ILE A 286 42.92 -1.82 -13.58
N LEU A 287 42.24 -2.69 -14.33
CA LEU A 287 41.71 -3.96 -13.82
C LEU A 287 42.86 -4.93 -13.62
N LYS A 288 43.12 -5.31 -12.37
CA LYS A 288 44.27 -6.15 -12.02
C LYS A 288 44.09 -7.60 -12.50
N ASN A 289 45.20 -8.18 -12.96
CA ASN A 289 45.32 -9.57 -13.37
C ASN A 289 45.30 -10.36 -12.09
N ASN A 290 44.33 -11.24 -11.96
CA ASN A 290 44.28 -12.19 -10.89
C ASN A 290 43.83 -13.54 -11.46
N ALA A 291 44.56 -14.59 -11.07
CA ALA A 291 44.24 -15.97 -11.43
C ALA A 291 42.94 -16.43 -10.75
N THR A 292 42.54 -15.77 -9.66
CA THR A 292 41.24 -15.97 -9.01
C THR A 292 40.23 -14.91 -9.41
N ARG A 293 38.95 -15.28 -9.45
CA ARG A 293 37.85 -14.37 -9.73
C ARG A 293 37.81 -13.27 -8.66
N GLN A 294 37.90 -12.01 -9.08
CA GLN A 294 37.76 -10.86 -8.20
C GLN A 294 36.42 -10.16 -8.45
N THR A 295 35.73 -9.84 -7.37
CA THR A 295 34.58 -8.93 -7.43
C THR A 295 35.08 -7.52 -7.71
N PHE A 296 34.38 -6.86 -8.61
CA PHE A 296 34.68 -5.52 -9.05
C PHE A 296 33.38 -4.72 -9.20
N GLU A 297 33.42 -3.49 -8.69
CA GLU A 297 32.27 -2.58 -8.68
C GLU A 297 32.67 -1.20 -9.23
N MET A 298 31.86 -0.67 -10.16
CA MET A 298 31.92 0.72 -10.60
C MET A 298 30.68 1.44 -10.13
N VAL A 299 30.87 2.56 -9.43
CA VAL A 299 29.79 3.46 -9.08
C VAL A 299 30.12 4.85 -9.61
N THR A 300 29.15 5.46 -10.29
CA THR A 300 29.22 6.89 -10.62
C THR A 300 27.84 7.53 -10.52
N THR A 301 27.83 8.85 -10.37
CA THR A 301 26.60 9.64 -10.49
C THR A 301 26.66 10.49 -11.75
N PHE A 302 25.52 10.71 -12.38
CA PHE A 302 25.44 11.49 -13.60
C PHE A 302 24.09 12.20 -13.73
N THR A 303 24.04 13.14 -14.66
CA THR A 303 22.86 13.93 -15.02
C THR A 303 22.73 13.88 -16.53
N VAL A 304 21.53 14.13 -17.06
CA VAL A 304 21.31 14.21 -18.51
C VAL A 304 20.98 15.64 -18.92
N PRO A 305 21.42 16.11 -20.10
CA PRO A 305 21.17 17.48 -20.53
C PRO A 305 19.72 17.73 -20.95
N THR A 306 19.03 16.70 -21.45
CA THR A 306 17.64 16.77 -21.91
C THR A 306 16.86 15.53 -21.45
N SER A 307 15.57 15.69 -21.16
CA SER A 307 14.70 14.55 -20.83
C SER A 307 14.42 13.72 -22.09
N GLY A 308 14.48 12.41 -21.97
CA GLY A 308 14.27 11.51 -23.10
C GLY A 308 14.78 10.10 -22.85
N THR A 309 14.84 9.31 -23.92
CA THR A 309 15.39 7.95 -23.88
C THR A 309 16.91 7.98 -23.93
N TYR A 310 17.56 7.21 -23.06
CA TYR A 310 19.01 7.03 -23.03
C TYR A 310 19.37 5.56 -22.96
N SER A 311 20.51 5.20 -23.55
CA SER A 311 21.12 3.89 -23.41
C SER A 311 22.42 4.00 -22.63
N LEU A 312 22.51 3.23 -21.54
CA LEU A 312 23.74 2.96 -20.84
C LEU A 312 24.38 1.70 -21.40
N GLY A 313 25.70 1.74 -21.52
CA GLY A 313 26.49 0.62 -21.97
C GLY A 313 27.71 0.42 -21.09
N LEU A 314 28.07 -0.83 -20.86
CA LEU A 314 29.40 -1.14 -20.33
C LEU A 314 30.29 -1.58 -21.48
N THR A 315 31.44 -0.93 -21.62
CA THR A 315 32.49 -1.42 -22.51
C THR A 315 33.67 -1.89 -21.71
N ALA A 316 34.38 -2.89 -22.21
CA ALA A 316 35.63 -3.32 -21.61
C ALA A 316 36.68 -3.52 -22.69
N ASN A 317 37.91 -3.17 -22.36
CA ASN A 317 39.08 -3.29 -23.23
C ASN A 317 40.11 -4.18 -22.54
N GLY A 318 40.49 -5.27 -23.18
CA GLY A 318 41.66 -6.06 -22.81
C GLY A 318 42.83 -5.67 -23.70
N PHE A 319 44.04 -5.55 -23.16
CA PHE A 319 45.23 -5.42 -23.99
C PHE A 319 45.78 -6.82 -24.31
N ASP A 320 46.61 -6.91 -25.35
CA ASP A 320 46.87 -8.12 -26.16
C ASP A 320 47.28 -9.43 -25.40
N ASN A 321 47.62 -9.40 -24.11
CA ASN A 321 47.86 -10.61 -23.29
C ASN A 321 47.98 -10.28 -21.78
N PRO A 322 47.26 -10.96 -20.84
CA PRO A 322 46.21 -11.97 -21.03
C PRO A 322 44.82 -11.41 -21.36
N ALA A 323 43.98 -12.23 -21.99
CA ALA A 323 42.58 -11.91 -22.27
C ALA A 323 41.82 -11.65 -20.95
N LEU A 324 40.96 -10.63 -20.97
CA LEU A 324 40.12 -10.29 -19.84
C LEU A 324 38.80 -11.06 -19.93
N THR A 325 38.45 -11.78 -18.87
CA THR A 325 37.22 -12.55 -18.80
C THR A 325 36.31 -12.04 -17.69
N PHE A 326 35.08 -11.71 -18.05
CA PHE A 326 34.01 -11.40 -17.11
C PHE A 326 33.12 -12.62 -16.92
N SER A 327 33.18 -13.24 -15.73
CA SER A 327 32.52 -14.52 -15.48
C SER A 327 31.00 -14.37 -15.37
N GLY A 328 30.26 -15.34 -15.92
CA GLY A 328 28.80 -15.36 -15.85
C GLY A 328 28.22 -15.95 -14.55
N GLY A 329 29.03 -16.70 -13.78
CA GLY A 329 28.55 -17.58 -12.71
C GLY A 329 27.89 -16.91 -11.50
N ASN A 330 28.19 -15.63 -11.22
CA ASN A 330 27.54 -14.86 -10.15
C ASN A 330 26.63 -13.74 -10.69
N GLY A 331 26.46 -13.67 -12.02
CA GLY A 331 25.75 -12.61 -12.71
C GLY A 331 26.54 -11.31 -12.75
N ARG A 332 26.49 -10.62 -13.89
CA ARG A 332 26.94 -9.24 -14.03
C ARG A 332 25.71 -8.36 -14.02
N ILE A 333 25.74 -7.27 -13.28
CA ILE A 333 24.58 -6.39 -13.10
C ILE A 333 24.99 -4.97 -13.43
N LEU A 334 24.25 -4.34 -14.34
CA LEU A 334 24.25 -2.90 -14.54
C LEU A 334 22.91 -2.36 -14.04
N MET A 335 22.97 -1.50 -13.04
CA MET A 335 21.82 -0.96 -12.31
C MET A 335 21.83 0.57 -12.37
N VAL A 336 20.65 1.16 -12.55
CA VAL A 336 20.46 2.61 -12.48
C VAL A 336 19.40 2.93 -11.43
N GLU A 337 19.77 3.82 -10.53
CA GLU A 337 18.92 4.40 -9.51
C GLU A 337 18.77 5.90 -9.73
N ASP A 338 17.58 6.40 -9.45
CA ASP A 338 17.25 7.80 -9.40
C ASP A 338 17.42 8.29 -7.95
N ILE A 339 18.44 9.12 -7.75
CA ILE A 339 18.85 9.59 -6.42
C ILE A 339 18.32 10.98 -6.09
N GLY A 340 17.36 11.50 -6.88
CA GLY A 340 16.64 12.75 -6.59
C GLY A 340 16.89 13.85 -7.62
N ALA A 341 16.53 15.09 -7.25
CA ALA A 341 16.82 16.26 -8.09
C ALA A 341 18.31 16.62 -8.10
N LEU A 342 18.66 17.47 -9.06
CA LEU A 342 19.94 18.18 -9.14
C LEU A 342 20.27 18.97 -7.88
#